data_AF-A0A6N2HXW8-F1
#
_entry.id   AF-A0A6N2HXW8-F1
#
_cell.length_a   1.000
_cell.length_b   1.000
_cell.length_c   1.000
_cell.angle_alpha   90.00
_cell.angle_beta   90.00
_cell.angle_gamma   90.00
#
_symmetry.space_group_name_H-M   'P 1'
#
loop_
_entity.id
_entity.type
_entity.pdbx_description
1 polymer ?
#
loop_
_entity_poly.entity_id
_entity_poly.type
_entity_poly.pdbx_seq_one_letter_code
_entity_poly.pdbx_strand_id
1 'polypeptide(L)'
;MSPRPENPPRTGRSPRTGRGAARTGTRGPAAPAASRTAVRPRPGPDDLRRTFEAVPPRTCDDDQPFADSWWGRAWVAALESLSMDEGRLSRGRTYADSGKVAAITVTPGRVVAYVHGSRPRPYRCELRLRTLTDPDWDTFLDEVAARPGHLAALLAKEMPHSLVDTAAAAGIGLLPAADDLDPDCTCPDHGWPCKHVAALCYQMARLLDADPFVLLLLRGRGERELLEELGRRNAAHSAKERPAKPDTPSVPAAEVLTGRFLPPLPAPLPVPPHPAQPPSYPGPPGARDPLALDHLATDAAVRAHALLTTGLDPLAGLTPWQDAVRLAASRHTAGLTATTRALYRELAYATGRTTTDLARAVAAWRQGGAEGLAVLETPWDPPAGPFDRARPALAAAGFPRFHPWHNHLTHPGGTLQLRFGHDGRWYGYESEPGEDDWWPRAAPDSDPVSALMELGG
;
A
#
# COMPACT_ATOMS: atom_id res chain seq x y z
N MET A 1 -37.81 -76.46 -53.88
CA MET A 1 -36.53 -76.25 -54.61
C MET A 1 -36.22 -74.77 -54.64
N SER A 2 -35.21 -74.40 -53.85
CA SER A 2 -34.37 -73.19 -53.80
C SER A 2 -34.96 -71.80 -54.13
N PRO A 3 -35.09 -70.92 -53.12
CA PRO A 3 -35.01 -69.48 -53.29
C PRO A 3 -33.55 -68.98 -53.22
N ARG A 4 -33.31 -67.84 -53.89
CA ARG A 4 -32.01 -67.18 -54.14
C ARG A 4 -31.26 -66.79 -52.86
N PRO A 5 -29.91 -66.85 -52.85
CA PRO A 5 -29.11 -66.34 -51.75
C PRO A 5 -28.64 -64.89 -51.95
N GLU A 6 -28.45 -64.27 -50.79
CA GLU A 6 -28.04 -62.91 -50.47
C GLU A 6 -26.58 -62.59 -50.82
N ASN A 7 -26.29 -61.29 -50.93
CA ASN A 7 -24.96 -60.71 -51.10
C ASN A 7 -24.50 -60.05 -49.78
N PRO A 8 -23.21 -60.15 -49.37
CA PRO A 8 -22.70 -59.66 -48.09
C PRO A 8 -22.16 -58.20 -48.14
N PRO A 9 -21.78 -57.59 -46.98
CA PRO A 9 -22.02 -56.18 -46.70
C PRO A 9 -20.83 -55.25 -46.96
N ARG A 10 -21.14 -53.95 -47.15
CA ARG A 10 -20.19 -52.83 -47.07
C ARG A 10 -20.39 -52.04 -45.78
N THR A 11 -19.25 -51.65 -45.24
CA THR A 11 -18.97 -51.00 -43.97
C THR A 11 -19.56 -49.60 -43.80
N GLY A 12 -20.06 -49.34 -42.59
CA GLY A 12 -19.60 -48.21 -41.77
C GLY A 12 -20.27 -46.85 -41.97
N ARG A 13 -21.51 -46.69 -41.46
CA ARG A 13 -22.00 -45.41 -40.93
C ARG A 13 -23.28 -45.59 -40.12
N SER A 14 -23.27 -45.25 -38.83
CA SER A 14 -24.42 -44.81 -38.00
C SER A 14 -24.07 -44.82 -36.50
N PRO A 15 -24.86 -44.22 -35.59
CA PRO A 15 -25.08 -42.78 -35.51
C PRO A 15 -25.10 -42.29 -34.04
N ARG A 16 -25.38 -40.99 -33.89
CA ARG A 16 -25.81 -40.34 -32.65
C ARG A 16 -26.91 -41.15 -31.95
N THR A 17 -26.75 -41.37 -30.65
CA THR A 17 -27.86 -41.44 -29.69
C THR A 17 -27.55 -40.46 -28.57
N GLY A 18 -28.45 -39.50 -28.39
CA GLY A 18 -28.43 -38.59 -27.26
C GLY A 18 -29.02 -39.26 -26.03
N ARG A 19 -28.57 -38.82 -24.86
CA ARG A 19 -29.40 -38.66 -23.67
C ARG A 19 -28.78 -37.56 -22.82
N GLY A 20 -29.59 -36.53 -22.58
CA GLY A 20 -29.20 -35.37 -21.80
C GLY A 20 -29.01 -35.71 -20.33
N ALA A 21 -27.99 -35.08 -19.76
CA ALA A 21 -27.88 -34.85 -18.33
C ALA A 21 -27.60 -33.35 -18.15
N ALA A 22 -28.51 -32.69 -17.46
CA ALA A 22 -28.43 -31.29 -17.10
C ALA A 22 -27.16 -31.03 -16.28
N ARG A 23 -26.29 -30.15 -16.78
CA ARG A 23 -25.22 -29.53 -15.98
C ARG A 23 -25.75 -28.22 -15.43
N THR A 24 -26.21 -28.28 -14.19
CA THR A 24 -26.30 -27.12 -13.30
C THR A 24 -24.89 -26.56 -13.12
N GLY A 25 -24.61 -25.45 -13.80
CA GLY A 25 -23.41 -24.66 -13.57
C GLY A 25 -23.56 -23.87 -12.28
N THR A 26 -23.02 -24.38 -11.18
CA THR A 26 -22.77 -23.60 -9.98
C THR A 26 -21.68 -22.57 -10.29
N ARG A 27 -22.10 -21.35 -10.65
CA ARG A 27 -21.29 -20.14 -10.52
C ARG A 27 -20.95 -19.99 -9.03
N GLY A 28 -19.70 -20.23 -8.66
CA GLY A 28 -19.20 -19.83 -7.36
C GLY A 28 -19.31 -18.31 -7.20
N PRO A 29 -19.68 -17.78 -6.03
CA PRO A 29 -19.79 -16.34 -5.84
C PRO A 29 -18.40 -15.72 -5.93
N ALA A 30 -18.27 -14.74 -6.82
CA ALA A 30 -17.13 -13.84 -6.86
C ALA A 30 -17.09 -13.08 -5.53
N ALA A 31 -15.96 -13.17 -4.82
CA ALA A 31 -15.72 -12.38 -3.63
C ALA A 31 -15.75 -10.89 -4.00
N PRO A 32 -16.54 -10.04 -3.33
CA PRO A 32 -16.51 -8.62 -3.59
C PRO A 32 -15.23 -8.03 -3.01
N ALA A 33 -14.40 -7.44 -3.87
CA ALA A 33 -13.29 -6.59 -3.46
C ALA A 33 -13.87 -5.28 -2.88
N ALA A 34 -14.10 -5.26 -1.56
CA ALA A 34 -14.46 -4.04 -0.85
C ALA A 34 -13.23 -3.12 -0.76
N SER A 35 -13.35 -1.94 -1.36
CA SER A 35 -12.37 -0.86 -1.28
C SER A 35 -12.26 -0.37 0.17
N ARG A 36 -11.22 -0.82 0.89
CA ARG A 36 -10.90 -0.36 2.24
C ARG A 36 -10.35 1.08 2.15
N THR A 37 -11.23 2.07 2.23
CA THR A 37 -10.84 3.48 2.41
C THR A 37 -10.17 3.61 3.79
N ALA A 38 -8.84 3.57 3.82
CA ALA A 38 -8.07 3.57 5.05
C ALA A 38 -8.13 4.95 5.75
N VAL A 39 -8.82 5.02 6.88
CA VAL A 39 -8.77 6.16 7.81
C VAL A 39 -7.38 6.21 8.42
N ARG A 40 -6.63 7.29 8.17
CA ARG A 40 -5.25 7.44 8.67
C ARG A 40 -5.24 7.87 10.15
N PRO A 41 -4.65 7.08 11.07
CA PRO A 41 -4.50 7.48 12.46
C PRO A 41 -3.36 8.49 12.64
N ARG A 42 -3.46 9.38 13.63
CA ARG A 42 -2.32 10.13 14.18
C ARG A 42 -1.97 9.54 15.55
N PRO A 43 -0.81 8.85 15.70
CA PRO A 43 -0.36 8.36 17.00
C PRO A 43 0.03 9.53 17.91
N GLY A 44 -0.30 9.43 19.20
CA GLY A 44 0.24 10.30 20.25
C GLY A 44 1.69 9.91 20.62
N PRO A 45 2.40 10.76 21.39
CA PRO A 45 3.81 10.55 21.75
C PRO A 45 4.07 9.32 22.63
N ASP A 46 3.03 8.78 23.29
CA ASP A 46 3.10 7.67 24.24
C ASP A 46 2.51 6.36 23.70
N ASP A 47 2.03 6.31 22.45
CA ASP A 47 1.34 5.16 21.83
C ASP A 47 0.00 4.75 22.51
N LEU A 48 -0.40 5.45 23.58
CA LEU A 48 -1.63 5.22 24.34
C LEU A 48 -2.79 6.12 23.90
N ARG A 49 -2.58 6.91 22.83
CA ARG A 49 -3.62 7.73 22.23
C ARG A 49 -3.57 7.62 20.71
N ARG A 50 -4.71 7.28 20.10
CA ARG A 50 -4.90 7.34 18.65
C ARG A 50 -6.10 8.20 18.32
N THR A 51 -5.90 9.23 17.49
CA THR A 51 -6.99 10.04 16.94
C THR A 51 -7.18 9.70 15.46
N PHE A 52 -8.41 9.38 15.10
CA PHE A 52 -8.87 9.07 13.75
C PHE A 52 -9.70 10.24 13.23
N GLU A 53 -9.44 10.67 12.01
CA GLU A 53 -10.26 11.69 11.36
C GLU A 53 -11.71 11.20 11.17
N ALA A 54 -12.63 12.16 11.01
CA ALA A 54 -14.04 11.84 10.80
C ALA A 54 -14.19 10.91 9.60
N VAL A 55 -14.85 9.78 9.79
CA VAL A 55 -14.98 8.78 8.74
C VAL A 55 -16.05 9.26 7.76
N PRO A 56 -15.79 9.21 6.44
CA PRO A 56 -16.71 9.76 5.44
C PRO A 56 -18.05 9.02 5.45
N PRO A 57 -19.13 9.73 5.07
CA PRO A 57 -20.46 9.15 4.94
C PRO A 57 -20.46 7.99 3.94
N ARG A 58 -21.36 7.03 4.18
CA ARG A 58 -21.51 5.81 3.40
C ARG A 58 -22.96 5.69 2.95
N THR A 59 -23.16 5.30 1.70
CA THR A 59 -24.45 4.83 1.19
C THR A 59 -24.50 3.32 1.33
N CYS A 60 -25.32 2.80 2.24
CA CYS A 60 -25.59 1.37 2.37
C CYS A 60 -27.08 1.12 2.48
N ASP A 61 -27.50 -0.04 1.99
CA ASP A 61 -28.83 -0.57 2.24
C ASP A 61 -28.94 -1.02 3.70
N ASP A 62 -30.12 -0.88 4.29
CA ASP A 62 -30.37 -1.22 5.70
C ASP A 62 -30.07 -2.71 6.03
N ASP A 63 -30.05 -3.60 5.03
CA ASP A 63 -29.87 -5.05 5.23
C ASP A 63 -28.41 -5.55 5.23
N GLN A 64 -27.42 -4.72 4.88
CA GLN A 64 -26.00 -5.15 4.90
C GLN A 64 -25.44 -5.12 6.32
N PRO A 65 -24.48 -5.99 6.72
CA PRO A 65 -23.82 -5.88 8.02
C PRO A 65 -23.03 -4.56 8.12
N PHE A 66 -22.98 -3.93 9.30
CA PHE A 66 -22.26 -2.66 9.46
C PHE A 66 -20.73 -2.83 9.42
N ALA A 67 -20.22 -4.03 9.74
CA ALA A 67 -18.82 -4.35 9.81
C ALA A 67 -18.45 -5.54 8.92
N ASP A 68 -17.32 -5.42 8.22
CA ASP A 68 -16.83 -6.40 7.23
C ASP A 68 -16.08 -7.56 7.91
N SER A 69 -15.35 -7.27 8.99
CA SER A 69 -14.61 -8.29 9.73
C SER A 69 -15.52 -8.99 10.74
N TRP A 70 -15.16 -10.23 11.10
CA TRP A 70 -15.93 -10.97 12.10
C TRP A 70 -15.80 -10.36 13.50
N TRP A 71 -14.65 -9.75 13.83
CA TRP A 71 -14.43 -9.07 15.12
C TRP A 71 -15.16 -7.72 15.19
N GLY A 72 -15.23 -6.99 14.08
CA GLY A 72 -16.08 -5.81 13.95
C GLY A 72 -17.56 -6.15 14.10
N ARG A 73 -18.01 -7.29 13.54
CA ARG A 73 -19.38 -7.80 13.77
C ARG A 73 -19.62 -8.21 15.21
N ALA A 74 -18.66 -8.85 15.88
CA ALA A 74 -18.78 -9.19 17.29
C ALA A 74 -18.91 -7.93 18.17
N TRP A 75 -18.17 -6.87 17.85
CA TRP A 75 -18.32 -5.57 18.50
C TRP A 75 -19.72 -4.97 18.30
N VAL A 76 -20.25 -5.01 17.06
CA VAL A 76 -21.62 -4.56 16.78
C VAL A 76 -22.65 -5.40 17.53
N ALA A 77 -22.48 -6.72 17.58
CA ALA A 77 -23.37 -7.60 18.34
C ALA A 77 -23.37 -7.28 19.84
N ALA A 78 -22.20 -6.94 20.41
CA ALA A 78 -22.11 -6.49 21.81
C ALA A 78 -22.87 -5.18 22.06
N LEU A 79 -22.76 -4.23 21.12
CA LEU A 79 -23.55 -2.98 21.14
C LEU A 79 -25.06 -3.26 21.05
N GLU A 80 -25.49 -4.07 20.10
CA GLU A 80 -26.92 -4.33 19.86
C GLU A 80 -27.53 -5.09 21.05
N SER A 81 -26.74 -5.93 21.71
CA SER A 81 -27.16 -6.65 22.93
C SER A 81 -27.34 -5.73 24.15
N LEU A 82 -26.80 -4.50 24.16
CA LEU A 82 -27.01 -3.53 25.24
C LEU A 82 -28.42 -2.94 25.27
N SER A 83 -29.10 -2.87 24.11
CA SER A 83 -30.36 -2.12 23.96
C SER A 83 -31.42 -2.95 23.26
N MET A 84 -32.54 -3.13 23.95
CA MET A 84 -33.75 -3.72 23.38
C MET A 84 -34.55 -2.74 22.48
N ASP A 85 -34.11 -1.49 22.34
CA ASP A 85 -34.75 -0.47 21.49
C ASP A 85 -34.08 -0.45 20.10
N GLU A 86 -34.57 -1.31 19.20
CA GLU A 86 -34.11 -1.43 17.82
C GLU A 86 -34.27 -0.12 17.03
N GLY A 87 -35.34 0.65 17.29
CA GLY A 87 -35.56 1.94 16.66
C GLY A 87 -34.48 2.96 17.02
N ARG A 88 -33.97 2.93 18.26
CA ARG A 88 -32.84 3.78 18.68
C ARG A 88 -31.52 3.36 18.02
N LEU A 89 -31.26 2.05 17.92
CA LEU A 89 -30.08 1.52 17.25
C LEU A 89 -30.09 1.88 15.75
N SER A 90 -31.22 1.73 15.07
CA SER A 90 -31.40 2.15 13.67
C SER A 90 -31.07 3.63 13.46
N ARG A 91 -31.59 4.53 14.31
CA ARG A 91 -31.24 5.98 14.22
C ARG A 91 -29.76 6.24 14.45
N GLY A 92 -29.13 5.52 15.38
CA GLY A 92 -27.69 5.62 15.63
C GLY A 92 -26.87 5.18 14.42
N ARG A 93 -27.30 4.10 13.77
CA ARG A 93 -26.72 3.61 12.52
C ARG A 93 -26.78 4.65 11.40
N THR A 94 -27.94 5.28 11.20
CA THR A 94 -28.10 6.37 10.23
C THR A 94 -27.16 7.56 10.53
N TYR A 95 -26.92 7.87 11.80
CA TYR A 95 -26.00 8.96 12.19
C TYR A 95 -24.54 8.62 11.86
N ALA A 96 -24.15 7.37 12.07
CA ALA A 96 -22.82 6.89 11.67
C ALA A 96 -22.65 6.96 10.15
N ASP A 97 -23.66 6.51 9.39
CA ASP A 97 -23.61 6.48 7.92
C ASP A 97 -23.67 7.85 7.26
N SER A 98 -24.33 8.82 7.90
CA SER A 98 -24.41 10.20 7.41
C SER A 98 -23.22 11.08 7.81
N GLY A 99 -22.13 10.49 8.34
CA GLY A 99 -20.89 11.22 8.66
C GLY A 99 -21.07 12.23 9.80
N LYS A 100 -22.00 11.98 10.74
CA LYS A 100 -22.27 12.89 11.87
C LYS A 100 -21.26 12.76 13.01
N VAL A 101 -20.49 11.67 13.03
CA VAL A 101 -19.43 11.42 14.01
C VAL A 101 -18.16 12.13 13.55
N ALA A 102 -17.67 13.07 14.37
CA ALA A 102 -16.42 13.77 14.12
C ALA A 102 -15.20 12.87 14.38
N ALA A 103 -14.01 13.45 14.48
CA ALA A 103 -12.80 12.72 14.82
C ALA A 103 -12.97 11.89 16.11
N ILE A 104 -12.52 10.64 16.08
CA ILE A 104 -12.62 9.68 17.18
C ILE A 104 -11.27 9.59 17.85
N THR A 105 -11.22 9.74 19.18
CA THR A 105 -10.01 9.52 19.97
C THR A 105 -10.17 8.28 20.83
N VAL A 106 -9.21 7.36 20.70
CA VAL A 106 -9.13 6.11 21.45
C VAL A 106 -7.93 6.18 22.40
N THR A 107 -8.18 5.81 23.66
CA THR A 107 -7.19 5.62 24.73
C THR A 107 -7.53 4.33 25.49
N PRO A 108 -6.63 3.78 26.33
CA PRO A 108 -6.95 2.68 27.22
C PRO A 108 -8.30 2.84 27.92
N GLY A 109 -9.18 1.87 27.70
CA GLY A 109 -10.52 1.77 28.29
C GLY A 109 -11.53 2.84 27.85
N ARG A 110 -11.21 3.68 26.86
CA ARG A 110 -12.04 4.86 26.57
C ARG A 110 -11.99 5.32 25.11
N VAL A 111 -13.17 5.56 24.54
CA VAL A 111 -13.38 6.14 23.21
C VAL A 111 -14.18 7.43 23.34
N VAL A 112 -13.75 8.50 22.67
CA VAL A 112 -14.47 9.79 22.65
C VAL A 112 -14.63 10.32 21.25
N ALA A 113 -15.82 10.86 20.97
CA ALA A 113 -16.06 11.65 19.76
C ALA A 113 -17.11 12.73 20.02
N TYR A 114 -17.15 13.71 19.12
CA TYR A 114 -18.27 14.65 19.04
C TYR A 114 -19.23 14.20 17.95
N VAL A 115 -20.53 14.15 18.26
CA VAL A 115 -21.57 13.72 17.32
C VAL A 115 -22.55 14.85 17.07
N HIS A 116 -22.72 15.19 15.79
CA HIS A 116 -23.66 16.22 15.36
C HIS A 116 -25.09 15.69 15.42
N GLY A 117 -25.97 16.42 16.10
CA GLY A 117 -27.39 16.09 16.20
C GLY A 117 -28.27 17.27 15.81
N SER A 118 -29.41 17.42 16.49
CA SER A 118 -30.37 18.49 16.20
C SER A 118 -29.95 19.87 16.72
N ARG A 119 -29.02 19.94 17.68
CA ARG A 119 -28.50 21.22 18.20
C ARG A 119 -27.28 21.70 17.41
N PRO A 120 -27.05 23.02 17.29
CA PRO A 120 -25.85 23.56 16.65
C PRO A 120 -24.54 23.11 17.30
N ARG A 121 -24.53 22.92 18.63
CA ARG A 121 -23.37 22.39 19.35
C ARG A 121 -23.40 20.85 19.34
N PRO A 122 -22.34 20.17 18.85
CA PRO A 122 -22.26 18.71 18.88
C PRO A 122 -22.29 18.15 20.31
N TYR A 123 -22.85 16.95 20.45
CA TYR A 123 -22.84 16.22 21.73
C TYR A 123 -21.50 15.52 21.92
N ARG A 124 -20.98 15.54 23.15
CA ARG A 124 -19.79 14.76 23.50
C ARG A 124 -20.26 13.36 23.86
N CYS A 125 -19.79 12.39 23.10
CA CYS A 125 -20.05 10.97 23.31
C CYS A 125 -18.78 10.30 23.84
N GLU A 126 -18.98 9.45 24.82
CA GLU A 126 -17.94 8.67 25.46
C GLU A 126 -18.42 7.22 25.56
N LEU A 127 -17.52 6.29 25.27
CA LEU A 127 -17.74 4.87 25.50
C LEU A 127 -16.57 4.37 26.33
N ARG A 128 -16.88 3.82 27.50
CA ARG A 128 -15.89 3.17 28.36
C ARG A 128 -15.95 1.66 28.13
N LEU A 129 -14.78 1.03 28.10
CA LEU A 129 -14.61 -0.41 28.02
C LEU A 129 -13.68 -0.84 29.15
N ARG A 130 -13.98 -1.96 29.80
CA ARG A 130 -13.07 -2.55 30.80
C ARG A 130 -11.73 -2.91 30.17
N THR A 131 -10.63 -2.41 30.74
CA THR A 131 -9.26 -2.82 30.36
C THR A 131 -8.92 -4.18 30.95
N LEU A 132 -8.05 -4.92 30.27
CA LEU A 132 -7.45 -6.13 30.84
C LEU A 132 -6.46 -5.74 31.95
N THR A 133 -6.33 -6.61 32.94
CA THR A 133 -5.33 -6.43 34.01
C THR A 133 -3.93 -6.77 33.50
N ASP A 134 -2.87 -6.35 34.20
CA ASP A 134 -1.49 -6.73 33.81
C ASP A 134 -1.31 -8.26 33.74
N PRO A 135 -1.81 -9.07 34.70
CA PRO A 135 -1.78 -10.53 34.59
C PRO A 135 -2.55 -11.11 33.40
N ASP A 136 -3.68 -10.52 33.03
CA ASP A 136 -4.44 -10.94 31.85
C ASP A 136 -3.65 -10.65 30.58
N TRP A 137 -2.99 -9.49 30.52
CA TRP A 137 -2.10 -9.14 29.43
C TRP A 137 -0.90 -10.08 29.35
N ASP A 138 -0.28 -10.41 30.47
CA ASP A 138 0.82 -11.38 30.49
C ASP A 138 0.36 -12.75 29.98
N THR A 139 -0.78 -13.23 30.44
CA THR A 139 -1.33 -14.51 30.00
C THR A 139 -1.67 -14.48 28.50
N PHE A 140 -2.29 -13.40 28.01
CA PHE A 140 -2.61 -13.21 26.60
C PHE A 140 -1.37 -13.25 25.71
N LEU A 141 -0.32 -12.51 26.10
CA LEU A 141 0.90 -12.38 25.30
C LEU A 141 1.72 -13.68 25.28
N ASP A 142 1.69 -14.48 26.34
CA ASP A 142 2.29 -15.82 26.36
C ASP A 142 1.59 -16.75 25.37
N GLU A 143 0.24 -16.76 25.36
CA GLU A 143 -0.53 -17.59 24.43
C GLU A 143 -0.30 -17.21 22.97
N VAL A 144 -0.25 -15.90 22.67
CA VAL A 144 0.06 -15.42 21.31
C VAL A 144 1.50 -15.77 20.92
N ALA A 145 2.46 -15.62 21.83
CA ALA A 145 3.87 -15.91 21.55
C ALA A 145 4.16 -17.41 21.39
N ALA A 146 3.39 -18.28 22.06
CA ALA A 146 3.50 -19.73 21.93
C ALA A 146 3.04 -20.26 20.56
N ARG A 147 2.34 -19.46 19.75
CA ARG A 147 1.79 -19.88 18.45
C ARG A 147 2.20 -18.90 17.35
N PRO A 148 3.24 -19.20 16.55
CA PRO A 148 3.75 -18.29 15.51
C PRO A 148 2.69 -17.77 14.52
N GLY A 149 1.65 -18.56 14.25
CA GLY A 149 0.53 -18.16 13.38
C GLY A 149 -0.32 -17.02 13.95
N HIS A 150 -0.48 -16.92 15.28
CA HIS A 150 -1.22 -15.84 15.93
C HIS A 150 -0.47 -14.51 15.82
N LEU A 151 0.84 -14.53 16.08
CA LEU A 151 1.69 -13.36 15.89
C LEU A 151 1.71 -12.89 14.43
N ALA A 152 1.88 -13.81 13.48
CA ALA A 152 1.88 -13.48 12.05
C ALA A 152 0.56 -12.83 11.60
N ALA A 153 -0.58 -13.33 12.09
CA ALA A 153 -1.89 -12.76 11.79
C ALA A 153 -2.07 -11.35 12.38
N LEU A 154 -1.66 -11.14 13.64
CA LEU A 154 -1.70 -9.79 14.25
C LEU A 154 -0.82 -8.81 13.47
N LEU A 155 0.39 -9.20 13.05
CA LEU A 155 1.25 -8.37 12.20
C LEU A 155 0.61 -8.04 10.85
N ALA A 156 -0.21 -8.94 10.32
CA ALA A 156 -1.02 -8.72 9.11
C ALA A 156 -2.30 -7.90 9.37
N LYS A 157 -2.53 -7.42 10.60
CA LYS A 157 -3.74 -6.73 11.04
C LYS A 157 -5.00 -7.57 10.89
N GLU A 158 -4.88 -8.86 11.15
CA GLU A 158 -5.98 -9.82 11.20
C GLU A 158 -6.19 -10.33 12.63
N MET A 159 -7.45 -10.60 13.00
CA MET A 159 -7.80 -11.26 14.26
C MET A 159 -8.31 -12.67 13.94
N PRO A 160 -7.51 -13.75 14.08
CA PRO A 160 -8.00 -15.11 13.87
C PRO A 160 -8.98 -15.53 14.97
N HIS A 161 -10.03 -16.29 14.63
CA HIS A 161 -10.93 -16.89 15.63
C HIS A 161 -10.15 -17.70 16.67
N SER A 162 -9.17 -18.49 16.21
CA SER A 162 -8.32 -19.29 17.10
C SER A 162 -7.57 -18.48 18.14
N LEU A 163 -7.24 -17.20 17.87
CA LEU A 163 -6.56 -16.35 18.85
C LEU A 163 -7.53 -15.96 19.96
N VAL A 164 -8.76 -15.57 19.60
CA VAL A 164 -9.81 -15.22 20.57
C VAL A 164 -10.27 -16.44 21.35
N ASP A 165 -10.38 -17.60 20.71
CA ASP A 165 -10.72 -18.86 21.37
C ASP A 165 -9.65 -19.25 22.40
N THR A 166 -8.36 -19.11 22.05
CA THR A 166 -7.25 -19.34 22.97
C THR A 166 -7.26 -18.34 24.13
N ALA A 167 -7.48 -17.05 23.87
CA ALA A 167 -7.61 -16.04 24.92
C ALA A 167 -8.79 -16.37 25.86
N ALA A 168 -9.95 -16.74 25.32
CA ALA A 168 -11.12 -17.11 26.09
C ALA A 168 -10.88 -18.37 26.95
N ALA A 169 -10.19 -19.37 26.41
CA ALA A 169 -9.80 -20.57 27.17
C ALA A 169 -8.87 -20.25 28.35
N ALA A 170 -8.07 -19.19 28.23
CA ALA A 170 -7.24 -18.64 29.30
C ALA A 170 -7.99 -17.64 30.22
N GLY A 171 -9.31 -17.48 30.04
CA GLY A 171 -10.15 -16.59 30.85
C GLY A 171 -10.13 -15.12 30.41
N ILE A 172 -9.53 -14.80 29.26
CA ILE A 172 -9.37 -13.44 28.76
C ILE A 172 -10.46 -13.13 27.72
N GLY A 173 -11.43 -12.30 28.11
CA GLY A 173 -12.44 -11.77 27.19
C GLY A 173 -11.89 -10.66 26.31
N LEU A 174 -11.29 -10.99 25.16
CA LEU A 174 -10.67 -9.99 24.29
C LEU A 174 -11.73 -9.08 23.62
N LEU A 175 -12.75 -9.68 23.01
CA LEU A 175 -13.90 -8.96 22.46
C LEU A 175 -14.85 -8.55 23.57
N PRO A 176 -15.55 -7.40 23.47
CA PRO A 176 -16.46 -6.96 24.50
C PRO A 176 -17.71 -7.83 24.55
N ALA A 177 -18.20 -8.08 25.76
CA ALA A 177 -19.59 -8.44 26.00
C ALA A 177 -20.45 -7.16 26.16
N ALA A 178 -21.78 -7.30 26.20
CA ALA A 178 -22.66 -6.16 26.36
C ALA A 178 -22.37 -5.41 27.67
N ASP A 179 -22.19 -6.12 28.77
CA ASP A 179 -21.90 -5.57 30.10
C ASP A 179 -20.48 -4.97 30.25
N ASP A 180 -19.61 -5.14 29.27
CA ASP A 180 -18.30 -4.46 29.24
C ASP A 180 -18.40 -3.01 28.76
N LEU A 181 -19.48 -2.65 28.06
CA LEU A 181 -19.66 -1.37 27.39
C LEU A 181 -20.47 -0.39 28.25
N ASP A 182 -19.83 0.73 28.61
CA ASP A 182 -20.42 1.77 29.46
C ASP A 182 -20.54 3.10 28.67
N PRO A 183 -21.70 3.33 28.01
CA PRO A 183 -21.97 4.52 27.21
C PRO A 183 -22.29 5.76 28.05
N ASP A 184 -21.70 6.91 27.70
CA ASP A 184 -21.99 8.23 28.27
C ASP A 184 -22.16 9.29 27.17
N CYS A 185 -23.12 10.21 27.36
CA CYS A 185 -23.37 11.26 26.38
C CYS A 185 -23.99 12.51 27.01
N THR A 186 -23.53 13.68 26.58
CA THR A 186 -24.09 14.97 27.02
C THR A 186 -25.45 15.31 26.40
N CYS A 187 -26.17 14.35 25.83
CA CYS A 187 -27.48 14.59 25.22
C CYS A 187 -28.59 14.38 26.26
N PRO A 188 -29.76 15.04 26.11
CA PRO A 188 -30.86 14.88 27.05
C PRO A 188 -31.64 13.55 26.89
N ASP A 189 -31.17 12.63 26.04
CA ASP A 189 -31.80 11.31 25.85
C ASP A 189 -31.32 10.36 26.97
N HIS A 190 -32.25 9.86 27.77
CA HIS A 190 -32.00 8.89 28.85
C HIS A 190 -31.89 7.43 28.35
N GLY A 191 -31.82 7.23 27.03
CA GLY A 191 -31.57 5.93 26.42
C GLY A 191 -30.19 5.35 26.70
N TRP A 192 -30.13 4.01 26.82
CA TRP A 192 -28.90 3.28 27.09
C TRP A 192 -28.61 2.22 26.00
N PRO A 193 -27.64 2.43 25.10
CA PRO A 193 -27.00 3.71 24.77
C PRO A 193 -27.97 4.66 24.05
N CYS A 194 -27.72 5.97 24.10
CA CYS A 194 -28.45 6.93 23.27
C CYS A 194 -28.04 6.78 21.78
N LYS A 195 -28.83 7.34 20.84
CA LYS A 195 -28.51 7.25 19.40
C LYS A 195 -27.12 7.78 19.03
N HIS A 196 -26.58 8.75 19.78
CA HIS A 196 -25.28 9.35 19.49
C HIS A 196 -24.13 8.41 19.89
N VAL A 197 -24.23 7.74 21.04
CA VAL A 197 -23.23 6.74 21.44
C VAL A 197 -23.35 5.49 20.59
N ALA A 198 -24.57 5.08 20.23
CA ALA A 198 -24.75 4.02 19.23
C ALA A 198 -24.04 4.37 17.91
N ALA A 199 -24.16 5.61 17.41
CA ALA A 199 -23.43 6.06 16.23
C ALA A 199 -21.89 5.98 16.40
N LEU A 200 -21.37 6.36 17.56
CA LEU A 200 -19.95 6.20 17.89
C LEU A 200 -19.53 4.72 17.88
N CYS A 201 -20.31 3.83 18.50
CA CYS A 201 -20.01 2.41 18.56
C CYS A 201 -20.03 1.75 17.17
N TYR A 202 -21.01 2.11 16.33
CA TYR A 202 -21.02 1.68 14.93
C TYR A 202 -19.77 2.16 14.20
N GLN A 203 -19.42 3.45 14.32
CA GLN A 203 -18.24 3.99 13.66
C GLN A 203 -16.94 3.35 14.15
N MET A 204 -16.89 2.96 15.43
CA MET A 204 -15.79 2.20 16.02
C MET A 204 -15.63 0.83 15.35
N ALA A 205 -16.71 0.13 15.00
CA ALA A 205 -16.63 -1.16 14.30
C ALA A 205 -15.85 -1.06 12.97
N ARG A 206 -15.99 0.05 12.24
CA ARG A 206 -15.22 0.29 11.00
C ARG A 206 -13.74 0.58 11.26
N LEU A 207 -13.42 1.21 12.40
CA LEU A 207 -12.02 1.38 12.81
C LEU A 207 -11.41 0.03 13.16
N LEU A 208 -12.17 -0.84 13.83
CA LEU A 208 -11.76 -2.21 14.12
C LEU A 208 -11.56 -3.04 12.86
N ASP A 209 -12.45 -2.95 11.87
CA ASP A 209 -12.30 -3.63 10.58
C ASP A 209 -10.98 -3.27 9.90
N ALA A 210 -10.59 -1.99 9.98
CA ALA A 210 -9.35 -1.48 9.40
C ALA A 210 -8.11 -1.93 10.17
N ASP A 211 -8.17 -1.96 11.51
CA ASP A 211 -7.03 -2.21 12.38
C ASP A 211 -7.44 -2.83 13.74
N PRO A 212 -7.16 -4.13 13.99
CA PRO A 212 -7.51 -4.78 15.25
C PRO A 212 -6.71 -4.27 16.46
N PHE A 213 -5.58 -3.59 16.27
CA PHE A 213 -4.81 -2.99 17.38
C PHE A 213 -5.57 -1.89 18.09
N VAL A 214 -6.60 -1.32 17.47
CA VAL A 214 -7.46 -0.34 18.14
C VAL A 214 -8.27 -1.00 19.27
N LEU A 215 -8.64 -2.28 19.15
CA LEU A 215 -9.22 -3.05 20.24
C LEU A 215 -8.20 -3.31 21.35
N LEU A 216 -6.97 -3.67 20.99
CA LEU A 216 -5.90 -3.94 21.96
C LEU A 216 -5.53 -2.68 22.76
N LEU A 217 -5.48 -1.53 22.09
CA LEU A 217 -5.35 -0.22 22.71
C LEU A 217 -6.51 0.04 23.68
N LEU A 218 -7.74 -0.21 23.24
CA LEU A 218 -8.91 -0.03 24.09
C LEU A 218 -8.92 -0.99 25.30
N ARG A 219 -8.35 -2.19 25.16
CA ARG A 219 -8.13 -3.15 26.25
C ARG A 219 -6.90 -2.81 27.12
N GLY A 220 -6.07 -1.84 26.73
CA GLY A 220 -5.09 -1.21 27.62
C GLY A 220 -3.63 -1.19 27.15
N ARG A 221 -3.28 -1.75 25.98
CA ARG A 221 -1.88 -1.79 25.50
C ARG A 221 -1.71 -1.13 24.14
N GLY A 222 -0.70 -0.27 24.03
CA GLY A 222 -0.28 0.35 22.77
C GLY A 222 0.25 -0.68 21.77
N GLU A 223 0.19 -0.35 20.48
CA GLU A 223 0.66 -1.21 19.39
C GLU A 223 2.16 -1.49 19.47
N ARG A 224 2.97 -0.46 19.71
CA ARG A 224 4.43 -0.56 19.81
C ARG A 224 4.85 -1.37 21.03
N GLU A 225 4.31 -1.05 22.20
CA GLU A 225 4.58 -1.79 23.45
C GLU A 225 4.25 -3.28 23.29
N LEU A 226 3.07 -3.58 22.71
CA LEU A 226 2.61 -4.94 22.52
C LEU A 226 3.50 -5.72 21.53
N LEU A 227 3.91 -5.10 20.42
CA LEU A 227 4.79 -5.74 19.44
C LEU A 227 6.21 -5.97 19.99
N GLU A 228 6.75 -5.04 20.76
CA GLU A 228 8.05 -5.19 21.44
C GLU A 228 8.03 -6.37 22.44
N GLU A 229 6.96 -6.48 23.23
CA GLU A 229 6.75 -7.56 24.20
C GLU A 229 6.62 -8.93 23.52
N LEU A 230 5.77 -9.03 22.48
CA LEU A 230 5.61 -10.25 21.69
C LEU A 230 6.91 -10.68 21.00
N GLY A 231 7.68 -9.72 20.48
CA GLY A 231 8.99 -9.99 19.88
C GLY A 231 9.95 -10.65 20.87
N ARG A 232 9.99 -10.16 22.12
CA ARG A 232 10.86 -10.72 23.17
C ARG A 232 10.42 -12.12 23.59
N ARG A 233 9.12 -12.35 23.78
CA ARG A 233 8.58 -13.65 24.17
C ARG A 233 8.78 -14.70 23.08
N ASN A 234 8.52 -14.33 21.82
CA ASN A 234 8.75 -15.22 20.67
C ASN A 234 10.25 -15.60 20.53
N ALA A 235 11.17 -14.66 20.76
CA ALA A 235 12.60 -14.97 20.77
C ALA A 235 12.99 -15.95 21.89
N ALA A 236 12.39 -15.80 23.08
CA ALA A 236 12.60 -16.72 24.20
C ALA A 236 12.02 -18.13 23.91
N HIS A 237 10.85 -18.22 23.28
CA HIS A 237 10.28 -19.49 22.82
C HIS A 237 11.17 -20.16 21.77
N SER A 238 11.61 -19.41 20.76
CA SER A 238 12.53 -19.91 19.72
C SER A 238 13.85 -20.42 20.31
N ALA A 239 14.35 -19.80 21.38
CA ALA A 239 15.55 -20.25 22.08
C ALA A 239 15.33 -21.57 22.85
N LYS A 240 14.13 -21.79 23.42
CA LYS A 240 13.74 -23.02 24.13
C LYS A 240 13.43 -24.19 23.19
N GLU A 241 12.84 -23.91 22.03
CA GLU A 241 12.50 -24.92 21.01
C GLU A 241 13.70 -25.38 20.18
N ARG A 242 14.86 -24.74 20.36
CA ARG A 242 16.10 -25.13 19.70
C ARG A 242 16.44 -26.57 20.10
N PRO A 243 16.42 -27.54 19.17
CA PRO A 243 16.62 -28.94 19.50
C PRO A 243 17.97 -29.10 20.22
N ALA A 244 17.96 -29.91 21.28
CA ALA A 244 19.20 -30.34 21.91
C ALA A 244 20.12 -30.90 20.82
N LYS A 245 21.41 -30.53 20.91
CA LYS A 245 22.45 -30.95 19.97
C LYS A 245 22.29 -32.45 19.71
N PRO A 246 22.16 -32.92 18.45
CA PRO A 246 22.07 -34.35 18.20
C PRO A 246 23.30 -35.04 18.79
N ASP A 247 23.09 -36.19 19.45
CA ASP A 247 24.13 -37.08 20.00
C ASP A 247 24.99 -37.75 18.91
N THR A 248 25.04 -37.17 17.71
CA THR A 248 26.06 -37.54 16.75
C THR A 248 27.40 -37.03 17.25
N PRO A 249 28.47 -37.86 17.19
CA PRO A 249 29.81 -37.38 17.47
C PRO A 249 30.10 -36.20 16.54
N SER A 250 30.10 -35.00 17.12
CA SER A 250 30.16 -33.74 16.39
C SER A 250 31.17 -32.84 17.07
N VAL A 251 32.17 -32.44 16.30
CA VAL A 251 33.19 -31.48 16.72
C VAL A 251 32.62 -30.07 16.52
N PRO A 252 32.75 -29.14 17.48
CA PRO A 252 32.41 -27.75 17.28
C PRO A 252 33.04 -27.21 15.99
N ALA A 253 32.27 -26.50 15.15
CA ALA A 253 32.80 -25.94 13.90
C ALA A 253 34.02 -25.04 14.15
N ALA A 254 34.03 -24.33 15.28
CA ALA A 254 35.17 -23.55 15.73
C ALA A 254 36.44 -24.40 15.87
N GLU A 255 36.37 -25.60 16.47
CA GLU A 255 37.51 -26.51 16.64
C GLU A 255 38.02 -27.05 15.29
N VAL A 256 37.13 -27.30 14.32
CA VAL A 256 37.53 -27.71 12.95
C VAL A 256 38.16 -26.56 12.17
N LEU A 257 37.75 -25.32 12.45
CA LEU A 257 38.22 -24.12 11.74
C LEU A 257 39.47 -23.53 12.38
N THR A 258 39.67 -23.69 13.69
CA THR A 258 40.92 -23.36 14.39
C THR A 258 42.03 -24.31 13.95
N GLY A 259 42.95 -23.80 13.11
CA GLY A 259 44.08 -24.58 12.60
C GLY A 259 44.01 -24.86 11.10
N ARG A 260 42.93 -24.49 10.41
CA ARG A 260 42.93 -24.47 8.95
C ARG A 260 43.82 -23.33 8.44
N PHE A 261 44.86 -23.69 7.70
CA PHE A 261 45.50 -22.78 6.77
C PHE A 261 44.49 -22.49 5.66
N LEU A 262 43.81 -21.34 5.75
CA LEU A 262 42.96 -20.87 4.67
C LEU A 262 43.90 -20.41 3.54
N PRO A 263 43.78 -20.97 2.32
CA PRO A 263 44.51 -20.41 1.19
C PRO A 263 44.12 -18.94 1.04
N PRO A 264 45.00 -18.09 0.49
CA PRO A 264 44.63 -16.72 0.16
C PRO A 264 43.37 -16.73 -0.69
N LEU A 265 42.49 -15.74 -0.48
CA LEU A 265 41.28 -15.61 -1.29
C LEU A 265 41.67 -15.61 -2.77
N PRO A 266 40.92 -16.32 -3.64
CA PRO A 266 41.16 -16.24 -5.06
C PRO A 266 41.07 -14.77 -5.51
N ALA A 267 41.87 -14.41 -6.51
CA ALA A 267 41.79 -13.08 -7.08
C ALA A 267 40.34 -12.79 -7.53
N PRO A 268 39.82 -11.56 -7.32
CA PRO A 268 38.50 -11.19 -7.80
C PRO A 268 38.37 -11.48 -9.29
N LEU A 269 37.19 -11.97 -9.69
CA LEU A 269 36.89 -12.15 -11.11
C LEU A 269 36.96 -10.79 -11.84
N PRO A 270 37.40 -10.77 -13.10
CA PRO A 270 37.41 -9.54 -13.89
C PRO A 270 35.98 -8.99 -14.02
N VAL A 271 35.85 -7.67 -13.98
CA VAL A 271 34.55 -7.00 -14.14
C VAL A 271 34.05 -7.22 -15.57
N PRO A 272 32.81 -7.72 -15.75
CA PRO A 272 32.23 -7.89 -17.09
C PRO A 272 32.15 -6.55 -17.84
N PRO A 273 32.33 -6.53 -19.17
CA PRO A 273 32.23 -5.29 -19.96
C PRO A 273 30.82 -4.70 -20.03
N HIS A 274 29.78 -5.50 -19.75
CA HIS A 274 28.38 -5.07 -19.76
C HIS A 274 27.59 -5.77 -18.64
N PRO A 275 26.43 -5.20 -18.23
CA PRO A 275 25.49 -5.87 -17.34
C PRO A 275 25.08 -7.26 -17.83
N ALA A 276 24.86 -8.19 -16.90
CA ALA A 276 24.37 -9.52 -17.22
C ALA A 276 22.93 -9.46 -17.77
N GLN A 277 22.61 -10.33 -18.71
CA GLN A 277 21.24 -10.52 -19.19
C GLN A 277 20.54 -11.60 -18.35
N PRO A 278 19.29 -11.37 -17.90
CA PRO A 278 18.56 -12.38 -17.17
C PRO A 278 18.20 -13.58 -18.06
N PRO A 279 18.02 -14.77 -17.49
CA PRO A 279 17.52 -15.93 -18.22
C PRO A 279 16.03 -15.74 -18.57
N SER A 280 15.56 -16.38 -19.64
CA SER A 280 14.14 -16.40 -19.97
C SER A 280 13.32 -17.10 -18.88
N TYR A 281 12.33 -16.40 -18.34
CA TYR A 281 11.45 -16.93 -17.29
C TYR A 281 10.23 -17.64 -17.90
N PRO A 282 9.95 -18.91 -17.56
CA PRO A 282 8.71 -19.57 -18.00
C PRO A 282 7.50 -18.93 -17.32
N GLY A 283 6.35 -18.89 -18.00
CA GLY A 283 5.09 -18.39 -17.45
C GLY A 283 4.11 -19.53 -17.10
N PRO A 284 4.24 -20.20 -15.95
CA PRO A 284 3.25 -21.18 -15.53
C PRO A 284 1.93 -20.50 -15.11
N PRO A 285 0.79 -21.21 -15.18
CA PRO A 285 -0.50 -20.69 -14.73
C PRO A 285 -0.45 -20.24 -13.27
N GLY A 286 -0.87 -19.00 -12.99
CA GLY A 286 -0.88 -18.42 -11.64
C GLY A 286 0.45 -17.80 -11.19
N ALA A 287 1.51 -17.83 -12.00
CA ALA A 287 2.75 -17.11 -11.71
C ALA A 287 2.64 -15.60 -11.98
N ARG A 288 3.54 -14.83 -11.35
CA ARG A 288 3.71 -13.40 -11.64
C ARG A 288 4.14 -13.20 -13.09
N ASP A 289 3.81 -12.03 -13.66
CA ASP A 289 4.14 -11.68 -15.05
C ASP A 289 5.65 -11.89 -15.34
N PRO A 290 6.03 -12.84 -16.22
CA PRO A 290 7.41 -13.09 -16.57
C PRO A 290 8.15 -11.87 -17.12
N LEU A 291 7.44 -10.96 -17.81
CA LEU A 291 8.01 -9.71 -18.32
C LEU A 291 8.27 -8.69 -17.23
N ALA A 292 7.56 -8.76 -16.10
CA ALA A 292 7.87 -7.94 -14.94
C ALA A 292 9.10 -8.48 -14.19
N LEU A 293 9.25 -9.82 -14.11
CA LEU A 293 10.41 -10.44 -13.50
C LEU A 293 11.69 -10.21 -14.32
N ASP A 294 11.60 -10.34 -15.65
CA ASP A 294 12.68 -10.01 -16.59
C ASP A 294 13.17 -8.56 -16.41
N HIS A 295 12.23 -7.63 -16.26
CA HIS A 295 12.54 -6.22 -16.02
C HIS A 295 13.30 -6.00 -14.72
N LEU A 296 12.81 -6.56 -13.61
CA LEU A 296 13.46 -6.44 -12.30
C LEU A 296 14.84 -7.08 -12.29
N ALA A 297 15.00 -8.21 -12.98
CA ALA A 297 16.28 -8.90 -13.08
C ALA A 297 17.28 -8.12 -13.95
N THR A 298 16.83 -7.52 -15.05
CA THR A 298 17.64 -6.61 -15.88
C THR A 298 18.08 -5.39 -15.07
N ASP A 299 17.17 -4.76 -14.33
CA ASP A 299 17.48 -3.61 -13.48
C ASP A 299 18.52 -3.95 -12.40
N ALA A 300 18.37 -5.10 -11.74
CA ALA A 300 19.31 -5.59 -10.75
C ALA A 300 20.70 -5.85 -11.35
N ALA A 301 20.77 -6.40 -12.57
CA ALA A 301 22.03 -6.64 -13.27
C ALA A 301 22.74 -5.33 -13.64
N VAL A 302 22.00 -4.32 -14.10
CA VAL A 302 22.54 -2.98 -14.38
C VAL A 302 23.08 -2.34 -13.09
N ARG A 303 22.33 -2.40 -11.99
CA ARG A 303 22.77 -1.87 -10.69
C ARG A 303 24.02 -2.57 -10.17
N ALA A 304 24.05 -3.90 -10.24
CA ALA A 304 25.21 -4.69 -9.80
C ALA A 304 26.46 -4.33 -10.62
N HIS A 305 26.31 -4.15 -11.94
CA HIS A 305 27.40 -3.74 -12.81
C HIS A 305 27.89 -2.32 -12.49
N ALA A 306 26.99 -1.37 -12.24
CA ALA A 306 27.34 -0.01 -11.82
C ALA A 306 28.11 -0.01 -10.49
N LEU A 307 27.66 -0.82 -9.50
CA LEU A 307 28.35 -0.99 -8.22
C LEU A 307 29.75 -1.57 -8.40
N LEU A 308 29.91 -2.59 -9.26
CA LEU A 308 31.21 -3.22 -9.51
C LEU A 308 32.20 -2.29 -10.23
N THR A 309 31.71 -1.43 -11.12
CA THR A 309 32.55 -0.56 -11.96
C THR A 309 32.88 0.78 -11.31
N THR A 310 31.94 1.35 -10.55
CA THR A 310 32.07 2.71 -9.99
C THR A 310 32.21 2.74 -8.47
N GLY A 311 31.84 1.65 -7.78
CA GLY A 311 31.73 1.63 -6.32
C GLY A 311 30.54 2.41 -5.77
N LEU A 312 29.68 2.97 -6.63
CA LEU A 312 28.53 3.79 -6.26
C LEU A 312 27.23 3.04 -6.56
N ASP A 313 26.29 3.14 -5.64
CA ASP A 313 24.95 2.61 -5.82
C ASP A 313 24.08 3.64 -6.56
N PRO A 314 23.62 3.36 -7.79
CA PRO A 314 22.78 4.30 -8.54
C PRO A 314 21.41 4.55 -7.88
N LEU A 315 21.00 3.75 -6.88
CA LEU A 315 19.77 3.95 -6.13
C LEU A 315 19.98 4.70 -4.81
N ALA A 316 21.22 4.81 -4.32
CA ALA A 316 21.47 5.44 -3.04
C ALA A 316 21.06 6.92 -3.08
N GLY A 317 20.18 7.30 -2.17
CA GLY A 317 19.67 8.68 -2.06
C GLY A 317 18.44 8.99 -2.92
N LEU A 318 17.96 8.06 -3.76
CA LEU A 318 16.69 8.26 -4.47
C LEU A 318 15.50 8.09 -3.51
N THR A 319 14.54 9.01 -3.63
CA THR A 319 13.23 8.87 -2.98
C THR A 319 12.41 7.75 -3.65
N PRO A 320 11.38 7.19 -2.97
CA PRO A 320 10.49 6.20 -3.58
C PRO A 320 9.86 6.66 -4.90
N TRP A 321 9.57 7.97 -5.03
CA TRP A 321 9.05 8.55 -6.25
C TRP A 321 10.10 8.58 -7.38
N GLN A 322 11.32 9.03 -7.09
CA GLN A 322 12.41 9.06 -8.07
C GLN A 322 12.76 7.64 -8.55
N ASP A 323 12.77 6.65 -7.65
CA ASP A 323 13.00 5.25 -8.02
C ASP A 323 11.85 4.68 -8.88
N ALA A 324 10.60 5.02 -8.57
CA ALA A 324 9.45 4.64 -9.41
C ALA A 324 9.55 5.23 -10.83
N VAL A 325 9.92 6.50 -10.96
CA VAL A 325 10.13 7.17 -12.25
C VAL A 325 11.28 6.51 -13.01
N ARG A 326 12.42 6.24 -12.36
CA ARG A 326 13.56 5.54 -12.93
C ARG A 326 13.18 4.15 -13.46
N LEU A 327 12.47 3.36 -12.64
CA LEU A 327 11.98 2.02 -12.99
C LEU A 327 11.02 2.04 -14.18
N ALA A 328 10.16 3.06 -14.27
CA ALA A 328 9.25 3.24 -15.40
C ALA A 328 9.99 3.71 -16.66
N ALA A 329 11.04 4.53 -16.50
CA ALA A 329 11.83 5.08 -17.59
C ALA A 329 12.70 4.03 -18.30
N SER A 330 13.21 3.03 -17.56
CA SER A 330 14.09 1.97 -18.09
C SER A 330 13.42 1.03 -19.09
N ARG A 331 12.08 1.06 -19.24
CA ARG A 331 11.39 0.34 -20.32
C ARG A 331 11.42 1.13 -21.62
N HIS A 332 12.29 0.75 -22.56
CA HIS A 332 12.34 1.33 -23.91
C HIS A 332 11.12 0.98 -24.78
N THR A 333 10.15 0.22 -24.29
CA THR A 333 8.93 -0.09 -25.04
C THR A 333 8.01 1.11 -25.08
N ALA A 334 7.69 1.58 -26.29
CA ALA A 334 6.68 2.59 -26.55
C ALA A 334 5.33 2.15 -25.98
N GLY A 335 5.02 2.52 -24.72
CA GLY A 335 3.73 2.63 -23.98
C GLY A 335 2.53 1.70 -24.26
N LEU A 336 2.60 0.74 -25.17
CA LEU A 336 1.44 0.14 -25.85
C LEU A 336 1.12 -1.26 -25.32
N THR A 337 2.01 -1.87 -24.54
CA THR A 337 1.76 -3.21 -23.97
C THR A 337 0.88 -3.14 -22.72
N ALA A 338 0.04 -4.15 -22.51
CA ALA A 338 -0.80 -4.27 -21.32
C ALA A 338 0.05 -4.28 -20.02
N THR A 339 1.22 -4.92 -20.07
CA THR A 339 2.20 -4.96 -18.98
C THR A 339 2.74 -3.57 -18.63
N THR A 340 3.03 -2.72 -19.61
CA THR A 340 3.52 -1.34 -19.33
C THR A 340 2.44 -0.51 -18.67
N ARG A 341 1.18 -0.63 -19.12
CA ARG A 341 0.04 0.07 -18.50
C ARG A 341 -0.25 -0.41 -17.07
N ALA A 342 -0.08 -1.71 -16.82
CA ALA A 342 -0.20 -2.25 -15.46
C ALA A 342 0.89 -1.67 -14.55
N LEU A 343 2.15 -1.68 -15.00
CA LEU A 343 3.26 -1.11 -14.25
C LEU A 343 3.05 0.36 -13.91
N TYR A 344 2.67 1.19 -14.89
CA TYR A 344 2.44 2.62 -14.66
C TYR A 344 1.34 2.87 -13.62
N ARG A 345 0.27 2.06 -13.65
CA ARG A 345 -0.83 2.17 -12.69
C ARG A 345 -0.40 1.79 -11.29
N GLU A 346 0.33 0.69 -11.13
CA GLU A 346 0.83 0.22 -9.85
C GLU A 346 1.83 1.20 -9.24
N LEU A 347 2.78 1.70 -10.04
CA LEU A 347 3.76 2.70 -9.59
C LEU A 347 3.09 4.01 -9.18
N ALA A 348 2.19 4.53 -10.03
CA ALA A 348 1.44 5.75 -9.74
C ALA A 348 0.60 5.60 -8.46
N TYR A 349 -0.08 4.47 -8.28
CA TYR A 349 -0.84 4.15 -7.07
C TYR A 349 0.07 4.08 -5.83
N ALA A 350 1.18 3.36 -5.91
CA ALA A 350 2.12 3.20 -4.80
C ALA A 350 2.77 4.52 -4.37
N THR A 351 2.96 5.47 -5.28
CA THR A 351 3.55 6.78 -5.00
C THR A 351 2.50 7.88 -4.75
N GLY A 352 1.20 7.56 -4.80
CA GLY A 352 0.12 8.53 -4.62
C GLY A 352 0.05 9.60 -5.73
N ARG A 353 0.44 9.25 -6.96
CA ARG A 353 0.46 10.13 -8.14
C ARG A 353 -0.49 9.62 -9.22
N THR A 354 -0.76 10.43 -10.24
CA THR A 354 -1.52 9.99 -11.42
C THR A 354 -0.60 9.31 -12.44
N THR A 355 -1.17 8.52 -13.35
CA THR A 355 -0.39 7.94 -14.46
C THR A 355 0.15 9.00 -15.42
N THR A 356 -0.53 10.15 -15.51
CA THR A 356 -0.09 11.31 -16.30
C THR A 356 1.13 11.97 -15.65
N ASP A 357 1.11 12.17 -14.32
CA ASP A 357 2.26 12.69 -13.58
C ASP A 357 3.49 11.79 -13.78
N LEU A 358 3.29 10.47 -13.66
CA LEU A 358 4.35 9.49 -13.89
C LEU A 358 4.86 9.52 -15.32
N ALA A 359 3.99 9.62 -16.32
CA ALA A 359 4.41 9.72 -17.71
C ALA A 359 5.24 10.98 -18.00
N ARG A 360 4.84 12.12 -17.43
CA ARG A 360 5.58 13.39 -17.54
C ARG A 360 6.92 13.32 -16.83
N ALA A 361 6.95 12.75 -15.62
CA ALA A 361 8.18 12.52 -14.88
C ALA A 361 9.14 11.55 -15.59
N VAL A 362 8.62 10.50 -16.23
CA VAL A 362 9.41 9.58 -17.06
C VAL A 362 9.99 10.28 -18.28
N ALA A 363 9.22 11.16 -18.94
CA ALA A 363 9.74 11.97 -20.03
C ALA A 363 10.90 12.86 -19.57
N ALA A 364 10.78 13.49 -18.40
CA ALA A 364 11.81 14.34 -17.82
C ALA A 364 13.05 13.53 -17.43
N TRP A 365 12.86 12.35 -16.83
CA TRP A 365 13.94 11.43 -16.51
C TRP A 365 14.67 10.93 -17.75
N ARG A 366 13.98 10.71 -18.87
CA ARG A 366 14.61 10.34 -20.15
C ARG A 366 15.38 11.49 -20.77
N GLN A 367 14.92 12.72 -20.57
CA GLN A 367 15.59 13.91 -21.06
C GLN A 367 16.93 14.14 -20.35
N GLY A 368 16.99 14.04 -19.02
CA GLY A 368 18.24 14.28 -18.30
C GLY A 368 18.36 13.65 -16.92
N GLY A 369 17.80 12.46 -16.74
CA GLY A 369 17.91 11.66 -15.52
C GLY A 369 17.28 12.34 -14.31
N ALA A 370 17.95 12.20 -13.16
CA ALA A 370 17.49 12.81 -11.90
C ALA A 370 17.40 14.34 -12.00
N GLU A 371 18.32 14.99 -12.73
CA GLU A 371 18.28 16.45 -12.92
C GLU A 371 17.07 16.87 -13.76
N GLY A 372 16.76 16.13 -14.83
CA GLY A 372 15.55 16.40 -15.62
C GLY A 372 14.27 16.33 -14.79
N LEU A 373 14.17 15.35 -13.89
CA LEU A 373 13.05 15.27 -12.94
C LEU A 373 13.04 16.43 -11.95
N ALA A 374 14.19 16.83 -11.40
CA ALA A 374 14.29 17.96 -10.48
C ALA A 374 13.82 19.28 -11.15
N VAL A 375 14.25 19.52 -12.40
CA VAL A 375 13.88 20.68 -13.21
C VAL A 375 12.39 20.68 -13.58
N LEU A 376 11.77 19.51 -13.71
CA LEU A 376 10.32 19.40 -13.89
C LEU A 376 9.56 19.83 -12.62
N GLU A 377 10.00 19.40 -11.45
CA GLU A 377 9.20 19.44 -10.22
C GLU A 377 9.45 20.64 -9.32
N THR A 378 10.70 21.13 -9.25
CA THR A 378 11.11 22.13 -8.27
C THR A 378 11.72 23.34 -8.98
N PRO A 379 10.98 24.45 -9.08
CA PRO A 379 11.54 25.74 -9.47
C PRO A 379 12.62 26.18 -8.48
N TRP A 380 13.67 26.80 -8.99
CA TRP A 380 14.77 27.32 -8.16
C TRP A 380 15.31 28.63 -8.72
N ASP A 381 15.98 29.41 -7.87
CA ASP A 381 16.57 30.70 -8.27
C ASP A 381 18.06 30.54 -8.61
N PRO A 382 18.44 30.58 -9.91
CA PRO A 382 19.83 30.44 -10.29
C PRO A 382 20.67 31.64 -9.85
N PRO A 383 21.92 31.43 -9.43
CA PRO A 383 22.83 32.53 -9.15
C PRO A 383 23.12 33.32 -10.43
N ALA A 384 23.53 34.58 -10.26
CA ALA A 384 23.89 35.42 -11.39
C ALA A 384 24.96 34.74 -12.27
N GLY A 385 24.74 34.71 -13.59
CA GLY A 385 25.68 34.05 -14.51
C GLY A 385 25.05 33.42 -15.74
N PRO A 386 25.17 32.09 -15.97
CA PRO A 386 24.72 31.45 -17.21
C PRO A 386 23.24 31.69 -17.55
N PHE A 387 22.37 31.71 -16.54
CA PHE A 387 20.94 32.01 -16.71
C PHE A 387 20.71 33.41 -17.29
N ASP A 388 21.36 34.43 -16.74
CA ASP A 388 21.20 35.83 -17.17
C ASP A 388 21.66 36.07 -18.61
N ARG A 389 22.62 35.26 -19.08
CA ARG A 389 23.14 35.35 -20.46
C ARG A 389 22.20 34.75 -21.49
N ALA A 390 21.22 33.95 -21.09
CA ALA A 390 20.34 33.28 -22.02
C ALA A 390 19.40 34.22 -22.77
N ARG A 391 18.80 35.20 -22.09
CA ARG A 391 17.88 36.15 -22.76
C ARG A 391 18.59 37.03 -23.81
N PRO A 392 19.78 37.60 -23.54
CA PRO A 392 20.60 38.25 -24.57
C PRO A 392 20.96 37.32 -25.73
N ALA A 393 21.34 36.05 -25.45
CA ALA A 393 21.68 35.08 -26.49
C ALA A 393 20.48 34.75 -27.40
N LEU A 394 19.32 34.49 -26.81
CA LEU A 394 18.06 34.26 -27.54
C LEU A 394 17.67 35.48 -28.38
N ALA A 395 17.80 36.70 -27.85
CA ALA A 395 17.52 37.92 -28.60
C ALA A 395 18.49 38.12 -29.77
N ALA A 396 19.79 37.82 -29.58
CA ALA A 396 20.80 37.90 -30.64
C ALA A 396 20.54 36.88 -31.77
N ALA A 397 19.96 35.73 -31.44
CA ALA A 397 19.51 34.71 -32.40
C ALA A 397 18.17 35.04 -33.06
N GLY A 398 17.54 36.18 -32.75
CA GLY A 398 16.30 36.66 -33.38
C GLY A 398 15.01 36.14 -32.74
N PHE A 399 15.07 35.49 -31.58
CA PHE A 399 13.88 35.03 -30.85
C PHE A 399 13.18 36.18 -30.11
N PRO A 400 11.86 36.07 -29.87
CA PRO A 400 11.12 37.08 -29.11
C PRO A 400 11.56 37.11 -27.64
N ARG A 401 11.13 38.13 -26.91
CA ARG A 401 11.49 38.28 -25.49
C ARG A 401 10.75 37.24 -24.63
N PHE A 402 11.49 36.27 -24.10
CA PHE A 402 10.99 35.31 -23.12
C PHE A 402 10.74 35.96 -21.76
N HIS A 403 9.69 35.51 -21.07
CA HIS A 403 9.34 35.92 -19.72
C HIS A 403 10.08 35.06 -18.68
N PRO A 404 10.94 35.65 -17.83
CA PRO A 404 11.65 34.91 -16.80
C PRO A 404 10.78 34.72 -15.55
N TRP A 405 10.85 33.52 -14.95
CA TRP A 405 10.30 33.22 -13.63
C TRP A 405 11.14 32.11 -12.99
N HIS A 406 11.81 32.39 -11.87
CA HIS A 406 12.82 31.48 -11.30
C HIS A 406 13.82 31.01 -12.37
N ASN A 407 14.07 29.71 -12.49
CA ASN A 407 14.89 29.09 -13.51
C ASN A 407 14.17 28.88 -14.85
N HIS A 408 12.97 29.42 -15.07
CA HIS A 408 12.19 29.24 -16.29
C HIS A 408 12.25 30.47 -17.19
N LEU A 409 12.33 30.22 -18.50
CA LEU A 409 12.14 31.20 -19.57
C LEU A 409 10.96 30.73 -20.43
N THR A 410 9.83 31.43 -20.33
CA THR A 410 8.61 31.09 -21.08
C THR A 410 8.48 31.95 -22.33
N HIS A 411 8.23 31.32 -23.48
CA HIS A 411 7.97 32.00 -24.74
C HIS A 411 6.67 32.82 -24.63
N PRO A 412 6.58 34.03 -25.22
CA PRO A 412 5.38 34.88 -25.11
C PRO A 412 4.10 34.25 -25.69
N GLY A 413 4.24 33.30 -26.62
CA GLY A 413 3.12 32.50 -27.12
C GLY A 413 2.57 31.46 -26.14
N GLY A 414 3.25 31.25 -25.00
CA GLY A 414 2.79 30.35 -23.93
C GLY A 414 2.94 28.87 -24.19
N THR A 415 3.50 28.46 -25.34
CA THR A 415 3.59 27.05 -25.76
C THR A 415 4.97 26.42 -25.58
N LEU A 416 6.02 27.23 -25.40
CA LEU A 416 7.40 26.76 -25.26
C LEU A 416 8.03 27.35 -24.00
N GLN A 417 8.81 26.54 -23.29
CA GLN A 417 9.52 26.95 -22.09
C GLN A 417 10.88 26.27 -22.03
N LEU A 418 11.91 27.06 -21.69
CA LEU A 418 13.22 26.53 -21.33
C LEU A 418 13.35 26.60 -19.81
N ARG A 419 13.89 25.55 -19.19
CA ARG A 419 14.19 25.51 -17.76
C ARG A 419 15.65 25.23 -17.53
N PHE A 420 16.28 25.99 -16.64
CA PHE A 420 17.70 25.86 -16.35
C PHE A 420 17.93 24.88 -15.19
N GLY A 421 18.81 23.90 -15.41
CA GLY A 421 19.18 22.87 -14.44
C GLY A 421 20.37 23.27 -13.57
N HIS A 422 20.55 22.57 -12.44
CA HIS A 422 21.69 22.69 -11.54
C HIS A 422 22.99 22.20 -12.20
N ASP A 423 22.87 21.37 -13.24
CA ASP A 423 23.97 20.89 -14.08
C ASP A 423 24.45 21.93 -15.11
N GLY A 424 23.80 23.09 -15.18
CA GLY A 424 24.14 24.17 -16.10
C GLY A 424 23.58 23.98 -17.52
N ARG A 425 22.62 23.07 -17.72
CA ARG A 425 21.97 22.83 -19.02
C ARG A 425 20.56 23.40 -19.08
N TRP A 426 20.07 23.58 -20.29
CA TRP A 426 18.73 24.04 -20.64
C TRP A 426 17.87 22.86 -21.07
N TYR A 427 16.77 22.68 -20.36
CA TYR A 427 15.77 21.65 -20.58
C TYR A 427 14.59 22.26 -21.30
N GLY A 428 14.22 21.66 -22.43
CA GLY A 428 13.13 22.13 -23.25
C GLY A 428 11.78 21.52 -22.86
N TYR A 429 10.74 22.35 -22.86
CA TYR A 429 9.37 21.98 -22.56
C TYR A 429 8.38 22.61 -23.54
N GLU A 430 7.29 21.89 -23.79
CA GLU A 430 6.18 22.30 -24.64
C GLU A 430 4.85 22.15 -23.88
N SER A 431 3.89 23.05 -24.09
CA SER A 431 2.52 22.90 -23.60
C SER A 431 1.51 23.33 -24.67
N GLU A 432 0.28 22.86 -24.52
CA GLU A 432 -0.82 23.33 -25.37
C GLU A 432 -1.15 24.80 -25.07
N PRO A 433 -1.61 25.59 -26.05
CA PRO A 433 -1.92 26.99 -25.84
C PRO A 433 -2.97 27.21 -24.74
N GLY A 434 -2.56 27.88 -23.65
CA GLY A 434 -3.45 28.23 -22.53
C GLY A 434 -3.55 27.17 -21.43
N GLU A 435 -2.87 26.03 -21.57
CA GLU A 435 -2.74 25.00 -20.55
C GLU A 435 -1.41 25.13 -19.79
N ASP A 436 -1.40 24.80 -18.51
CA ASP A 436 -0.18 24.78 -17.66
C ASP A 436 0.38 23.36 -17.54
N ASP A 437 0.50 22.68 -18.68
CA ASP A 437 0.72 21.23 -18.75
C ASP A 437 2.06 20.84 -19.39
N TRP A 438 3.14 21.57 -19.05
CA TRP A 438 4.50 21.43 -19.61
C TRP A 438 5.03 19.99 -19.73
N TRP A 439 5.27 19.55 -20.98
CA TRP A 439 5.84 18.26 -21.34
C TRP A 439 7.32 18.39 -21.74
N PRO A 440 8.23 17.60 -21.14
CA PRO A 440 9.64 17.57 -21.50
C PRO A 440 9.87 17.11 -22.95
N ARG A 441 10.71 17.83 -23.70
CA ARG A 441 11.00 17.59 -25.12
C ARG A 441 12.46 17.92 -25.44
N ALA A 442 13.01 17.22 -26.44
CA ALA A 442 14.40 17.35 -26.90
C ALA A 442 15.47 17.03 -25.84
N ALA A 443 16.73 16.91 -26.26
CA ALA A 443 17.84 16.68 -25.34
C ALA A 443 18.24 18.00 -24.66
N PRO A 444 18.76 17.96 -23.41
CA PRO A 444 19.22 19.16 -22.75
C PRO A 444 20.56 19.63 -23.32
N ASP A 445 20.69 20.94 -23.57
CA ASP A 445 21.90 21.56 -24.12
C ASP A 445 22.46 22.64 -23.18
N SER A 446 23.77 22.86 -23.20
CA SER A 446 24.41 23.99 -22.51
C SER A 446 24.07 25.37 -23.11
N ASP A 447 23.71 25.42 -24.39
CA ASP A 447 23.32 26.62 -25.12
C ASP A 447 21.78 26.75 -25.22
N PRO A 448 21.17 27.83 -24.67
CA PRO A 448 19.73 28.02 -24.69
C PRO A 448 19.16 28.17 -26.10
N VAL A 449 19.95 28.67 -27.07
CA VAL A 449 19.51 28.80 -28.46
C VAL A 449 19.38 27.42 -29.11
N SER A 450 20.40 26.59 -28.96
CA SER A 450 20.39 25.20 -29.45
C SER A 450 19.27 24.38 -28.82
N ALA A 451 19.10 24.48 -27.48
CA ALA A 451 18.01 23.80 -26.78
C ALA A 451 16.62 24.22 -27.29
N LEU A 452 16.42 25.50 -27.64
CA LEU A 452 15.15 25.98 -28.19
C LEU A 452 14.92 25.52 -29.64
N MET A 453 15.98 25.49 -30.46
CA MET A 453 15.88 25.06 -31.85
C MET A 453 15.49 23.58 -31.96
N GLU A 454 15.95 22.73 -31.05
CA GLU A 454 15.54 21.33 -31.01
C GLU A 454 14.06 21.12 -30.61
N LEU A 455 13.42 22.12 -30.00
CA LEU A 455 11.98 22.07 -29.68
C LEU A 455 11.09 22.42 -30.87
N GLY A 456 11.57 23.25 -31.80
CA GLY A 456 10.82 23.71 -32.97
C GLY A 456 11.00 22.85 -34.22
N GLY A 457 11.79 21.77 -34.13
CA GLY A 457 12.16 20.87 -35.23
C GLY A 457 11.30 19.62 -35.38
#